data_AF-A0A9P6PI91-F1
#
_entry.id   AF-A0A9P6PI91-F1
#
_cell.length_a   1.000
_cell.length_b   1.000
_cell.length_c   1.000
_cell.angle_alpha   90.00
_cell.angle_beta   90.00
_cell.angle_gamma   90.00
#
_symmetry.space_group_name_H-M   'P 1'
#
loop_
_entity.id
_entity.type
_entity.pdbx_description
1 polymer ?
#
loop_
_entity_poly.entity_id
_entity_poly.type
_entity_poly.pdbx_seq_one_letter_code
_entity_poly.pdbx_strand_id
1 'polypeptide(L)'
;MANPAVALPAARKFFTELPKLKVLSRPDDVRSEVTVYVKGFLSEGESPDNFEDWMHSHRLLVLSPTHQWGPAALGYSWPSGSPMAQIPLPLATLGSAAYLVGRNFRRLSHLRLPTPASILGAVAVDVGLHAARLAYQFNTAKGESRERAEMLAWRLLDLRRKHDKLRVVGHSLGCRHITEACGLMRHDERPDAVHLCAPAMVASDILPHVTQGTGGLGRESTAIYYSPKDITLGIFLRTILMGEHAIGEVGVPGEAKLDPSVVIIDASKSLGGYYVGAHTDYADKFHFFAFPRNTRERPLMNGPAGPEREE
;
A
#
# COMPACT_ATOMS: atom_id res chain seq x y z
N MET A 1 -11.91 -43.64 -26.74
CA MET A 1 -11.82 -42.99 -25.42
C MET A 1 -11.11 -41.66 -25.62
N ALA A 2 -11.84 -40.55 -25.53
CA ALA A 2 -11.30 -39.22 -25.77
C ALA A 2 -10.54 -38.72 -24.54
N ASN A 3 -9.33 -38.22 -24.78
CA ASN A 3 -8.46 -37.65 -23.76
C ASN A 3 -9.09 -36.32 -23.28
N PRO A 4 -9.37 -36.11 -21.98
CA PRO A 4 -9.86 -34.84 -21.51
C PRO A 4 -8.73 -33.82 -21.65
N ALA A 5 -8.91 -32.85 -22.56
CA ALA A 5 -8.03 -31.72 -22.70
C ALA A 5 -7.90 -31.02 -21.35
N VAL A 6 -6.71 -31.08 -20.76
CA VAL A 6 -6.33 -30.23 -19.63
C VAL A 6 -6.36 -28.80 -20.15
N ALA A 7 -7.43 -28.08 -19.79
CA ALA A 7 -7.52 -26.66 -20.08
C ALA A 7 -6.32 -25.96 -19.44
N LEU A 8 -5.45 -25.37 -20.26
CA LEU A 8 -4.39 -24.50 -19.79
C LEU A 8 -5.03 -23.38 -18.97
N PRO A 9 -4.56 -23.09 -17.76
CA PRO A 9 -5.08 -21.97 -16.98
C PRO A 9 -4.94 -20.70 -17.81
N ALA A 10 -6.04 -19.97 -17.99
CA ALA A 10 -6.06 -18.70 -18.71
C ALA A 10 -4.92 -17.81 -18.21
N ALA A 11 -4.16 -17.20 -19.13
CA ALA A 11 -3.06 -16.30 -18.79
C ALA A 11 -3.58 -15.24 -17.80
N ARG A 12 -3.12 -15.31 -16.55
CA ARG A 12 -3.53 -14.36 -15.50
C ARG A 12 -3.15 -12.95 -15.97
N LYS A 13 -4.15 -12.09 -16.16
CA LYS A 13 -3.93 -10.66 -16.36
C LYS A 13 -3.40 -10.09 -15.05
N PHE A 14 -2.20 -9.53 -15.07
CA PHE A 14 -1.58 -8.90 -13.90
C PHE A 14 -2.01 -7.44 -13.73
N PHE A 15 -2.43 -6.81 -14.82
CA PHE A 15 -3.08 -5.51 -14.79
C PHE A 15 -4.56 -5.65 -15.09
N THR A 16 -5.35 -4.97 -14.29
CA THR A 16 -6.79 -4.79 -14.47
C THR A 16 -6.99 -3.38 -15.02
N GLU A 17 -7.48 -3.27 -16.25
CA GLU A 17 -7.80 -1.97 -16.84
C GLU A 17 -8.96 -1.33 -16.06
N LEU A 18 -8.77 -0.07 -15.65
CA LEU A 18 -9.78 0.64 -14.89
C LEU A 18 -10.63 1.53 -15.82
N PRO A 19 -11.91 1.80 -15.46
CA PRO A 19 -12.79 2.62 -16.29
C PRO A 19 -12.20 4.01 -16.60
N LYS A 20 -12.04 4.33 -17.87
CA LYS A 20 -11.51 5.63 -18.33
C LYS A 20 -12.57 6.72 -18.23
N LEU A 21 -12.19 7.87 -17.68
CA LEU A 21 -13.04 9.07 -17.67
C LEU A 21 -12.74 9.93 -18.91
N LYS A 22 -13.74 10.26 -19.73
CA LYS A 22 -13.57 11.23 -20.82
C LYS A 22 -13.89 12.64 -20.32
N VAL A 23 -12.88 13.49 -20.21
CA VAL A 23 -13.04 14.90 -19.82
C VAL A 23 -13.29 15.73 -21.08
N LEU A 24 -14.54 16.10 -21.35
CA LEU A 24 -14.93 16.81 -22.58
C LEU A 24 -14.34 18.23 -22.68
N SER A 25 -13.96 18.83 -21.55
CA SER A 25 -13.41 20.20 -21.48
C SER A 25 -11.91 20.27 -21.72
N ARG A 26 -11.22 19.13 -21.83
CA ARG A 26 -9.80 19.08 -22.16
C ARG A 26 -9.67 18.56 -23.59
N PRO A 27 -8.77 19.13 -24.42
CA PRO A 27 -8.34 18.44 -25.62
C PRO A 27 -7.91 17.03 -25.22
N ASP A 28 -8.13 16.02 -26.07
CA ASP A 28 -7.46 14.74 -25.89
C ASP A 28 -5.95 15.08 -25.83
N ASP A 29 -5.39 15.13 -24.62
CA ASP A 29 -4.04 15.62 -24.39
C ASP A 29 -3.13 14.82 -25.31
N VAL A 30 -2.30 15.50 -26.11
CA VAL A 30 -1.41 14.86 -27.10
C VAL A 30 -0.43 13.89 -26.41
N ARG A 31 -0.30 14.00 -25.08
CA ARG A 31 0.57 13.16 -24.25
C ARG A 31 -0.17 11.96 -23.69
N SER A 32 0.37 10.79 -23.98
CA SER A 32 -0.09 9.50 -23.44
C SER A 32 0.38 9.35 -21.98
N GLU A 33 -0.53 9.50 -21.02
CA GLU A 33 -0.26 9.32 -19.58
C GLU A 33 -1.02 8.12 -19.02
N VAL A 34 -0.36 7.30 -18.20
CA VAL A 34 -0.98 6.18 -17.48
C VAL A 34 -0.59 6.19 -16.00
N THR A 35 -1.56 5.88 -15.13
CA THR A 35 -1.34 5.69 -13.69
C THR A 35 -1.53 4.23 -13.30
N VAL A 36 -0.58 3.65 -12.56
CA VAL A 36 -0.66 2.29 -12.03
C VAL A 36 -0.90 2.35 -10.51
N TYR A 37 -1.98 1.72 -10.05
CA TYR A 37 -2.27 1.53 -8.63
C TYR A 37 -1.82 0.12 -8.20
N VAL A 38 -0.83 0.05 -7.31
CA VAL A 38 -0.28 -1.21 -6.79
C VAL A 38 -0.87 -1.49 -5.42
N LYS A 39 -1.62 -2.59 -5.31
CA LYS A 39 -2.22 -2.99 -4.04
C LYS A 39 -1.19 -3.44 -3.00
N GLY A 40 -1.57 -3.27 -1.74
CA GLY A 40 -0.90 -3.86 -0.59
C GLY A 40 -1.06 -5.38 -0.49
N PHE A 41 -0.73 -5.93 0.67
CA PHE A 41 -1.03 -7.34 0.94
C PHE A 41 -2.55 -7.50 1.02
N LEU A 42 -3.11 -8.45 0.26
CA LEU A 42 -4.55 -8.68 0.24
C LEU A 42 -4.96 -9.42 1.52
N SER A 43 -5.94 -8.86 2.24
CA SER A 43 -6.58 -9.56 3.34
C SER A 43 -7.56 -10.61 2.82
N GLU A 44 -7.88 -11.61 3.64
CA GLU A 44 -8.82 -12.67 3.28
C GLU A 44 -10.20 -12.09 2.97
N GLY A 45 -10.70 -12.30 1.75
CA GLY A 45 -11.97 -11.75 1.26
C GLY A 45 -11.86 -10.51 0.36
N GLU A 46 -10.66 -9.91 0.23
CA GLU A 46 -10.45 -8.79 -0.68
C GLU A 46 -10.28 -9.30 -2.13
N SER A 47 -11.08 -8.76 -3.06
CA SER A 47 -10.94 -9.08 -4.48
C SER A 47 -9.66 -8.46 -5.05
N PRO A 48 -8.84 -9.23 -5.78
CA PRO A 48 -7.67 -8.69 -6.47
C PRO A 48 -8.06 -7.62 -7.50
N ASP A 49 -9.29 -7.59 -7.99
CA ASP A 49 -9.75 -6.65 -9.01
C ASP A 49 -10.48 -5.42 -8.44
N ASN A 50 -10.68 -5.33 -7.12
CA ASN A 50 -11.40 -4.20 -6.53
C ASN A 50 -10.49 -2.97 -6.36
N PHE A 51 -10.63 -1.98 -7.24
CA PHE A 51 -9.92 -0.70 -7.16
C PHE A 51 -10.88 0.50 -7.02
N GLU A 52 -12.11 0.29 -6.56
CA GLU A 52 -13.14 1.35 -6.55
C GLU A 52 -12.75 2.57 -5.70
N ASP A 53 -12.15 2.37 -4.53
CA ASP A 53 -11.67 3.46 -3.66
C ASP A 53 -10.59 4.29 -4.37
N TRP A 54 -9.66 3.63 -5.06
CA TRP A 54 -8.67 4.30 -5.89
C TRP A 54 -9.31 5.04 -7.06
N MET A 55 -10.35 4.47 -7.66
CA MET A 55 -11.07 5.09 -8.77
C MET A 55 -11.83 6.33 -8.34
N HIS A 56 -12.36 6.39 -7.11
CA HIS A 56 -12.95 7.60 -6.56
C HIS A 56 -11.92 8.74 -6.57
N SER A 57 -10.77 8.54 -5.93
CA SER A 57 -9.69 9.53 -5.91
C SER A 57 -9.13 9.84 -7.31
N HIS A 58 -8.97 8.83 -8.16
CA HIS A 58 -8.45 9.01 -9.52
C HIS A 58 -9.32 9.97 -10.32
N ARG A 59 -10.64 9.77 -10.31
CA ARG A 59 -11.60 10.64 -11.03
C ARG A 59 -11.49 12.09 -10.56
N LEU A 60 -11.37 12.32 -9.25
CA LEU A 60 -11.22 13.66 -8.70
C LEU A 60 -9.87 14.30 -9.07
N LEU A 61 -8.78 13.52 -9.12
CA LEU A 61 -7.46 13.98 -9.56
C LEU A 61 -7.38 14.28 -11.06
N VAL A 62 -8.09 13.50 -11.87
CA VAL A 62 -8.27 13.77 -13.30
C VAL A 62 -9.01 15.10 -13.48
N LEU A 63 -10.10 15.32 -12.74
CA LEU A 63 -10.90 16.56 -12.83
C LEU A 63 -10.21 17.78 -12.19
N SER A 64 -9.28 17.56 -11.25
CA SER A 64 -8.60 18.62 -10.51
C SER A 64 -7.79 19.53 -11.45
N PRO A 65 -7.95 20.87 -11.38
CA PRO A 65 -7.15 21.81 -12.17
C PRO A 65 -5.69 21.89 -11.69
N THR A 66 -5.42 21.48 -10.45
CA THR A 66 -4.08 21.49 -9.86
C THR A 66 -3.25 20.27 -10.26
N HIS A 67 -3.90 19.11 -10.35
CA HIS A 67 -3.22 17.83 -10.59
C HIS A 67 -3.20 17.45 -12.07
N GLN A 68 -4.35 17.58 -12.73
CA GLN A 68 -4.52 17.30 -14.16
C GLN A 68 -4.01 15.90 -14.56
N TRP A 69 -4.35 14.87 -13.77
CA TRP A 69 -3.92 13.51 -14.09
C TRP A 69 -4.54 13.01 -15.40
N GLY A 70 -3.79 12.15 -16.10
CA GLY A 70 -4.31 11.42 -17.25
C GLY A 70 -5.45 10.45 -16.86
N PRO A 71 -6.45 10.24 -17.73
CA PRO A 71 -7.63 9.43 -17.40
C PRO A 71 -7.40 7.91 -17.47
N ALA A 72 -6.24 7.47 -17.96
CA ALA A 72 -5.91 6.05 -18.05
C ALA A 72 -5.30 5.57 -16.72
N ALA A 73 -5.93 4.56 -16.14
CA ALA A 73 -5.46 3.91 -14.93
C ALA A 73 -5.49 2.39 -15.05
N LEU A 74 -4.54 1.75 -14.38
CA LEU A 74 -4.39 0.30 -14.28
C LEU A 74 -4.31 -0.08 -12.80
N GLY A 75 -5.04 -1.11 -12.40
CA GLY A 75 -4.82 -1.79 -11.13
C GLY A 75 -3.80 -2.89 -11.28
N TYR A 76 -2.84 -2.99 -10.37
CA TYR A 76 -1.87 -4.09 -10.31
C TYR A 76 -2.02 -4.84 -9.00
N SER A 77 -2.40 -6.11 -9.14
CA SER A 77 -2.54 -7.04 -8.03
C SER A 77 -1.52 -8.14 -8.19
N TRP A 78 -0.70 -8.31 -7.16
CA TRP A 78 0.34 -9.32 -7.11
C TRP A 78 -0.02 -10.38 -6.09
N PRO A 79 0.39 -11.63 -6.32
CA PRO A 79 0.17 -12.72 -5.38
C PRO A 79 1.05 -12.51 -4.14
N SER A 80 0.54 -11.73 -3.20
CA SER A 80 1.16 -11.41 -1.92
C SER A 80 0.86 -12.47 -0.85
N GLY A 81 -0.09 -13.38 -1.09
CA GLY A 81 -0.48 -14.46 -0.19
C GLY A 81 -0.03 -15.84 -0.63
N SER A 82 0.22 -16.73 0.33
CA SER A 82 0.47 -18.16 0.08
C SER A 82 -0.83 -18.86 -0.34
N PRO A 83 -0.81 -19.78 -1.32
CA PRO A 83 -1.94 -20.66 -1.62
C PRO A 83 -2.40 -21.48 -0.40
N MET A 84 -1.49 -21.77 0.55
CA MET A 84 -1.84 -22.47 1.79
C MET A 84 -2.58 -21.59 2.80
N ALA A 85 -2.53 -20.26 2.66
CA ALA A 85 -3.30 -19.34 3.49
C ALA A 85 -4.79 -19.27 3.10
N GLN A 86 -5.16 -19.85 1.94
CA GLN A 86 -6.54 -20.03 1.46
C GLN A 86 -7.17 -21.33 1.95
N ILE A 87 -6.45 -22.17 2.69
CA ILE A 87 -7.09 -23.26 3.43
C ILE A 87 -7.74 -22.59 4.64
N PRO A 88 -9.08 -22.52 4.72
CA PRO A 88 -9.73 -22.11 5.95
C PRO A 88 -9.36 -23.18 6.97
N LEU A 89 -8.35 -22.92 7.79
CA LEU A 89 -8.12 -23.74 8.96
C LEU A 89 -9.36 -23.52 9.84
N PRO A 90 -10.23 -24.53 10.02
CA PRO A 90 -11.45 -24.37 10.81
C PRO A 90 -11.05 -24.36 12.28
N LEU A 91 -10.52 -23.24 12.75
CA LEU A 91 -9.97 -23.11 14.10
C LEU A 91 -10.97 -22.55 15.11
N ALA A 92 -12.13 -22.06 14.65
CA ALA A 92 -13.16 -21.53 15.54
C ALA A 92 -13.89 -22.61 16.37
N THR A 93 -13.73 -23.91 16.08
CA THR A 93 -14.47 -24.95 16.81
C THR A 93 -13.62 -26.11 17.33
N LEU A 94 -12.51 -26.49 16.70
CA LEU A 94 -11.78 -27.69 17.14
C LEU A 94 -10.68 -27.42 18.18
N GLY A 95 -9.98 -26.29 18.16
CA GLY A 95 -8.95 -25.97 19.16
C GLY A 95 -9.57 -25.70 20.53
N SER A 96 -10.59 -24.84 20.55
CA SER A 96 -11.35 -24.47 21.75
C SER A 96 -12.19 -25.63 22.25
N ALA A 97 -12.84 -26.41 21.37
CA ALA A 97 -13.51 -27.64 21.79
C ALA A 97 -12.51 -28.71 22.22
N ALA A 98 -11.39 -28.97 21.54
CA ALA A 98 -10.44 -30.01 21.99
C ALA A 98 -9.71 -29.63 23.28
N TYR A 99 -9.44 -28.35 23.53
CA TYR A 99 -8.88 -27.90 24.80
C TYR A 99 -9.91 -27.97 25.94
N LEU A 100 -11.16 -27.54 25.70
CA LEU A 100 -12.25 -27.65 26.69
C LEU A 100 -12.71 -29.10 26.90
N VAL A 101 -12.80 -29.91 25.85
CA VAL A 101 -13.19 -31.33 25.86
C VAL A 101 -12.04 -32.18 26.37
N GLY A 102 -10.79 -31.93 26.00
CA GLY A 102 -9.63 -32.68 26.47
C GLY A 102 -9.32 -32.45 27.95
N ARG A 103 -9.49 -31.20 28.43
CA ARG A 103 -9.33 -30.89 29.87
C ARG A 103 -10.57 -31.26 30.70
N ASN A 104 -11.76 -31.29 30.10
CA ASN A 104 -13.00 -31.65 30.80
C ASN A 104 -13.54 -33.05 30.50
N PHE A 105 -12.90 -33.92 29.70
CA PHE A 105 -13.44 -35.27 29.43
C PHE A 105 -13.58 -36.10 30.72
N ARG A 106 -12.72 -35.86 31.71
CA ARG A 106 -12.83 -36.44 33.05
C ARG A 106 -13.76 -35.68 34.02
N ARG A 107 -14.30 -34.51 33.64
CA ARG A 107 -15.17 -33.65 34.46
C ARG A 107 -16.55 -33.37 33.85
N LEU A 108 -16.79 -33.79 32.61
CA LEU A 108 -18.03 -33.60 31.84
C LEU A 108 -19.22 -34.41 32.38
N SER A 109 -19.04 -35.27 33.38
CA SER A 109 -20.16 -35.88 34.10
C SER A 109 -20.91 -34.89 35.01
N HIS A 110 -20.36 -33.70 35.27
CA HIS A 110 -20.99 -32.65 36.10
C HIS A 110 -20.77 -31.26 35.48
N LEU A 111 -21.59 -30.89 34.50
CA LEU A 111 -21.52 -29.62 33.79
C LEU A 111 -21.66 -28.42 34.75
N ARG A 112 -20.55 -27.72 34.98
CA ARG A 112 -20.53 -26.33 35.47
C ARG A 112 -20.44 -25.38 34.29
N LEU A 113 -21.22 -24.30 34.34
CA LEU A 113 -21.23 -23.23 33.34
C LEU A 113 -19.82 -22.67 33.10
N PRO A 114 -19.50 -22.21 31.87
CA PRO A 114 -18.20 -21.64 31.54
C PRO A 114 -17.89 -20.43 32.44
N THR A 115 -16.72 -20.44 33.06
CA THR A 115 -16.27 -19.34 33.92
C THR A 115 -15.82 -18.13 33.07
N PRO A 116 -15.92 -16.88 33.59
CA PRO A 116 -15.37 -15.71 32.90
C PRO A 116 -13.89 -15.87 32.51
N ALA A 117 -13.09 -16.54 33.34
CA ALA A 117 -11.68 -16.83 33.04
C ALA A 117 -11.49 -17.75 31.82
N SER A 118 -12.36 -18.75 31.62
CA SER A 118 -12.32 -19.61 30.43
C SER A 118 -12.74 -18.88 29.15
N ILE A 119 -13.67 -17.92 29.26
CA ILE A 119 -14.06 -17.07 28.13
C ILE A 119 -12.90 -16.14 27.74
N LEU A 120 -12.28 -15.47 28.72
CA LEU A 120 -11.10 -14.62 28.49
C LEU A 120 -9.93 -15.42 27.91
N GLY A 121 -9.70 -16.64 28.40
CA GLY A 121 -8.67 -17.53 27.86
C GLY A 121 -8.92 -17.91 26.39
N ALA A 122 -10.16 -18.21 26.02
CA ALA A 122 -10.52 -18.50 24.63
C ALA A 122 -10.31 -17.28 23.72
N VAL A 123 -10.78 -16.10 24.14
CA VAL A 123 -10.57 -14.84 23.39
C VAL A 123 -9.08 -14.55 23.21
N ALA A 124 -8.26 -14.74 24.25
CA ALA A 124 -6.82 -14.51 24.16
C ALA A 124 -6.12 -15.46 23.17
N VAL A 125 -6.53 -16.74 23.16
CA VAL A 125 -6.01 -17.73 22.21
C VAL A 125 -6.40 -17.36 20.78
N ASP A 126 -7.66 -16.97 20.55
CA ASP A 126 -8.14 -16.58 19.22
C ASP A 126 -7.41 -15.33 18.71
N VAL A 127 -7.27 -14.30 19.55
CA VAL A 127 -6.50 -13.08 19.21
C VAL A 127 -5.04 -13.41 18.89
N GLY A 128 -4.40 -14.27 19.70
CA GLY A 128 -3.01 -14.68 19.47
C GLY A 128 -2.83 -15.46 18.16
N LEU A 129 -3.75 -16.37 17.85
CA LEU A 129 -3.72 -17.14 16.61
C LEU A 129 -3.95 -16.26 15.37
N HIS A 130 -4.89 -15.32 15.44
CA HIS A 130 -5.12 -14.35 14.37
C HIS A 130 -3.89 -13.46 14.15
N ALA A 131 -3.29 -12.95 15.22
CA ALA A 131 -2.06 -12.16 15.13
C ALA A 131 -0.90 -12.97 14.51
N ALA A 132 -0.71 -14.22 14.93
CA ALA A 132 0.31 -15.10 14.37
C ALA A 132 0.09 -15.39 12.87
N ARG A 133 -1.16 -15.61 12.45
CA ARG A 133 -1.51 -15.81 11.04
C ARG A 133 -1.21 -14.56 10.21
N LEU A 134 -1.63 -13.39 10.68
CA LEU A 134 -1.37 -12.13 9.99
C LEU A 134 0.14 -11.83 9.92
N ALA A 135 0.90 -12.12 10.99
CA ALA A 135 2.36 -11.99 10.98
C ALA A 135 3.02 -12.92 9.96
N TYR A 136 2.57 -14.17 9.88
CA TYR A 136 3.04 -15.12 8.86
C TYR A 136 2.71 -14.65 7.44
N GLN A 137 1.47 -14.20 7.21
CA GLN A 137 1.04 -13.66 5.91
C GLN A 137 1.85 -12.41 5.53
N PHE A 138 2.07 -11.50 6.48
CA PHE A 138 2.88 -10.31 6.26
C PHE A 138 4.33 -10.64 5.91
N ASN A 139 4.96 -11.56 6.65
CA ASN A 139 6.35 -11.97 6.39
C ASN A 139 6.49 -12.71 5.05
N THR A 140 5.51 -13.54 4.69
CA THR A 140 5.46 -14.17 3.37
C THR A 140 5.33 -13.12 2.28
N ALA A 141 4.38 -12.19 2.43
CA ALA A 141 4.17 -11.11 1.47
C ALA A 141 5.41 -10.20 1.34
N LYS A 142 6.13 -9.96 2.43
CA LYS A 142 7.41 -9.24 2.44
C LYS A 142 8.44 -9.94 1.57
N GLY A 143 8.60 -11.27 1.69
CA GLY A 143 9.48 -12.07 0.82
C GLY A 143 9.05 -11.99 -0.65
N GLU A 144 7.77 -12.26 -0.92
CA GLU A 144 7.20 -12.24 -2.28
C GLU A 144 7.32 -10.88 -2.96
N SER A 145 7.24 -9.77 -2.19
CA SER A 145 7.39 -8.42 -2.73
C SER A 145 8.76 -8.19 -3.37
N ARG A 146 9.80 -8.84 -2.84
CA ARG A 146 11.17 -8.80 -3.36
C ARG A 146 11.35 -9.79 -4.51
N GLU A 147 10.92 -11.03 -4.33
CA GLU A 147 11.06 -12.09 -5.36
C GLU A 147 10.33 -11.74 -6.66
N ARG A 148 9.21 -11.02 -6.57
CA ARG A 148 8.42 -10.62 -7.75
C ARG A 148 8.72 -9.21 -8.25
N ALA A 149 9.62 -8.47 -7.59
CA ALA A 149 9.94 -7.09 -7.94
C ALA A 149 10.38 -6.95 -9.40
N GLU A 150 11.14 -7.94 -9.91
CA GLU A 150 11.59 -7.98 -11.30
C GLU A 150 10.41 -7.99 -12.27
N MET A 151 9.35 -8.77 -11.98
CA MET A 151 8.16 -8.81 -12.81
C MET A 151 7.47 -7.44 -12.88
N LEU A 152 7.34 -6.74 -11.74
CA LEU A 152 6.78 -5.39 -11.73
C LEU A 152 7.70 -4.42 -12.51
N ALA A 153 9.01 -4.49 -12.31
CA ALA A 153 9.98 -3.63 -13.03
C ALA A 153 9.86 -3.78 -14.56
N TRP A 154 9.82 -5.01 -15.07
CA TRP A 154 9.60 -5.28 -16.50
C TRP A 154 8.29 -4.69 -17.03
N ARG A 155 7.22 -4.78 -16.24
CA ARG A 155 5.91 -4.26 -16.61
C ARG A 155 5.86 -2.74 -16.62
N LEU A 156 6.48 -2.09 -15.63
CA LEU A 156 6.63 -0.64 -15.59
C LEU A 156 7.46 -0.15 -16.78
N LEU A 157 8.54 -0.85 -17.13
CA LEU A 157 9.36 -0.54 -18.30
C LEU A 157 8.57 -0.64 -19.62
N ASP A 158 7.75 -1.68 -19.78
CA ASP A 158 6.88 -1.84 -20.96
C ASP A 158 5.85 -0.69 -21.07
N LEU A 159 5.23 -0.29 -19.95
CA LEU A 159 4.33 0.87 -19.92
C LEU A 159 5.08 2.17 -20.24
N ARG A 160 6.29 2.35 -19.70
CA ARG A 160 7.11 3.54 -19.95
C ARG A 160 7.48 3.71 -21.42
N ARG A 161 7.64 2.61 -22.17
CA ARG A 161 7.90 2.62 -23.62
C ARG A 161 6.66 2.97 -24.44
N LYS A 162 5.46 2.77 -23.90
CA LYS A 162 4.18 2.99 -24.57
C LYS A 162 3.54 4.33 -24.24
N HIS A 163 3.94 4.92 -23.11
CA HIS A 163 3.35 6.14 -22.57
C HIS A 163 4.43 7.20 -22.35
N ASP A 164 4.13 8.43 -22.74
CA ASP A 164 5.00 9.59 -22.49
C ASP A 164 5.24 9.80 -21.00
N LYS A 165 4.21 9.51 -20.20
CA LYS A 165 4.22 9.64 -18.74
C LYS A 165 3.67 8.39 -18.05
N LEU A 166 4.41 7.93 -17.05
CA LEU A 166 4.05 6.83 -16.16
C LEU A 166 4.06 7.30 -14.71
N ARG A 167 2.94 7.13 -14.01
CA ARG A 167 2.84 7.33 -12.56
C ARG A 167 2.52 6.03 -11.87
N VAL A 168 3.11 5.82 -10.69
CA VAL A 168 2.81 4.65 -9.87
C VAL A 168 2.41 5.10 -8.48
N VAL A 169 1.31 4.54 -7.97
CA VAL A 169 0.79 4.77 -6.62
C VAL A 169 0.75 3.43 -5.92
N GLY A 170 1.45 3.31 -4.80
CA GLY A 170 1.41 2.12 -3.94
C GLY A 170 0.72 2.41 -2.63
N HIS A 171 0.18 1.36 -2.03
CA HIS A 171 -0.31 1.43 -0.66
C HIS A 171 0.19 0.27 0.18
N SER A 172 0.46 0.55 1.46
CA SER A 172 0.89 -0.45 2.43
C SER A 172 2.12 -1.22 1.91
N LEU A 173 2.03 -2.55 1.81
CA LEU A 173 3.13 -3.39 1.32
C LEU A 173 3.39 -3.24 -0.19
N GLY A 174 2.43 -2.72 -0.95
CA GLY A 174 2.62 -2.36 -2.35
C GLY A 174 3.72 -1.31 -2.53
N CYS A 175 3.91 -0.44 -1.53
CA CYS A 175 5.02 0.52 -1.51
C CYS A 175 6.38 -0.16 -1.49
N ARG A 176 6.53 -1.25 -0.72
CA ARG A 176 7.76 -2.05 -0.71
C ARG A 176 8.00 -2.69 -2.08
N HIS A 177 6.96 -3.30 -2.65
CA HIS A 177 7.06 -3.92 -3.98
C HIS A 177 7.47 -2.92 -5.08
N ILE A 178 6.94 -1.70 -5.05
CA ILE A 178 7.39 -0.61 -5.95
C ILE A 178 8.83 -0.22 -5.68
N THR A 179 9.23 -0.11 -4.41
CA THR A 179 10.59 0.29 -4.01
C THR A 179 11.61 -0.71 -4.55
N GLU A 180 11.38 -2.00 -4.33
CA GLU A 180 12.21 -3.09 -4.85
C GLU A 180 12.24 -3.07 -6.39
N ALA A 181 11.08 -2.91 -7.05
CA ALA A 181 11.00 -2.87 -8.51
C ALA A 181 11.77 -1.68 -9.11
N CYS A 182 11.60 -0.47 -8.57
CA CYS A 182 12.30 0.72 -9.04
C CYS A 182 13.81 0.66 -8.72
N GLY A 183 14.19 -0.05 -7.65
CA GLY A 183 15.58 -0.34 -7.31
C GLY A 183 16.30 -1.18 -8.37
N LEU A 184 15.57 -2.02 -9.12
CA LEU A 184 16.10 -2.81 -10.24
C LEU A 184 16.19 -2.02 -11.56
N MET A 185 15.58 -0.83 -11.63
CA MET A 185 15.49 -0.02 -12.85
C MET A 185 16.56 1.08 -12.85
N ARG A 186 17.08 1.40 -14.05
CA ARG A 186 17.91 2.60 -14.25
C ARG A 186 17.06 3.84 -14.04
N HIS A 187 17.67 4.95 -13.61
CA HIS A 187 16.94 6.18 -13.26
C HIS A 187 16.10 6.73 -14.42
N ASP A 188 16.60 6.64 -15.65
CA ASP A 188 15.92 7.07 -16.89
C ASP A 188 14.72 6.19 -17.27
N GLU A 189 14.67 4.95 -16.77
CA GLU A 189 13.64 3.96 -17.03
C GLU A 189 12.51 3.96 -16.00
N ARG A 190 12.74 4.56 -14.83
CA ARG A 190 11.78 4.61 -13.71
C ARG A 190 10.49 5.37 -14.11
N PRO A 191 9.38 5.15 -13.37
CA PRO A 191 8.20 6.01 -13.48
C PRO A 191 8.56 7.48 -13.31
N ASP A 192 7.82 8.38 -13.95
CA ASP A 192 8.04 9.82 -13.81
C ASP A 192 7.73 10.28 -12.37
N ALA A 193 6.64 9.74 -11.79
CA ALA A 193 6.23 10.04 -10.43
C ALA A 193 5.85 8.77 -9.65
N VAL A 194 6.33 8.67 -8.42
CA VAL A 194 6.02 7.58 -7.48
C VAL A 194 5.35 8.14 -6.24
N HIS A 195 4.22 7.57 -5.84
CA HIS A 195 3.45 7.93 -4.66
C HIS A 195 3.36 6.72 -3.73
N LEU A 196 3.90 6.81 -2.52
CA LEU A 196 3.93 5.71 -1.56
C LEU A 196 3.01 6.05 -0.38
N CYS A 197 1.82 5.45 -0.34
CA CYS A 197 0.81 5.70 0.68
C CYS A 197 0.92 4.69 1.83
N ALA A 198 1.01 5.17 3.06
CA ALA A 198 1.15 4.34 4.26
C ALA A 198 2.20 3.21 4.11
N PRO A 199 3.47 3.48 3.75
CA PRO A 199 4.41 2.41 3.42
C PRO A 199 4.63 1.43 4.57
N ALA A 200 4.33 0.16 4.31
CA ALA A 200 4.49 -0.95 5.25
C ALA A 200 5.91 -1.55 5.18
N MET A 201 6.92 -0.69 5.36
CA MET A 201 8.33 -1.04 5.29
C MET A 201 9.14 -0.14 6.24
N VAL A 202 10.36 -0.57 6.56
CA VAL A 202 11.24 0.14 7.51
C VAL A 202 12.21 1.06 6.79
N ALA A 203 12.89 1.93 7.53
CA ALA A 203 13.81 2.90 6.94
C ALA A 203 14.94 2.25 6.12
N SER A 204 15.48 1.13 6.58
CA SER A 204 16.53 0.39 5.87
C SER A 204 16.08 -0.13 4.49
N ASP A 205 14.78 -0.35 4.29
CA ASP A 205 14.23 -0.79 3.01
C ASP A 205 14.17 0.35 1.97
N ILE A 206 14.05 1.62 2.39
CA ILE A 206 13.81 2.76 1.47
C ILE A 206 14.98 3.74 1.37
N LEU A 207 15.75 3.96 2.44
CA LEU A 207 16.82 4.95 2.49
C LEU A 207 17.84 4.84 1.33
N PRO A 208 18.23 3.64 0.85
CA PRO A 208 19.11 3.51 -0.32
C PRO A 208 18.58 4.15 -1.61
N HIS A 209 17.28 4.46 -1.67
CA HIS A 209 16.60 4.94 -2.87
C HIS A 209 16.08 6.38 -2.77
N VAL A 210 16.12 6.99 -1.58
CA VAL A 210 15.52 8.31 -1.32
C VAL A 210 16.47 9.32 -0.69
N THR A 211 17.70 8.89 -0.36
CA THR A 211 18.74 9.77 0.19
C THR A 211 19.42 10.59 -0.90
N GLN A 212 20.10 11.67 -0.49
CA GLN A 212 20.73 12.62 -1.40
C GLN A 212 21.63 11.95 -2.45
N GLY A 213 21.38 12.24 -3.73
CA GLY A 213 22.18 11.74 -4.85
C GLY A 213 21.68 10.43 -5.44
N THR A 214 20.62 9.85 -4.88
CA THR A 214 19.97 8.63 -5.42
C THR A 214 18.98 8.92 -6.55
N GLY A 215 18.53 10.18 -6.69
CA GLY A 215 17.55 10.61 -7.68
C GLY A 215 16.12 10.15 -7.39
N GLY A 216 15.85 9.53 -6.23
CA GLY A 216 14.52 9.06 -5.85
C GLY A 216 14.05 7.78 -6.57
N LEU A 217 12.83 7.34 -6.24
CA LEU A 217 12.17 6.20 -6.90
C LEU A 217 11.50 6.57 -8.22
N GLY A 218 10.97 7.79 -8.31
CA GLY A 218 10.52 8.38 -9.57
C GLY A 218 11.60 9.23 -10.21
N ARG A 219 11.61 9.30 -11.53
CA ARG A 219 12.57 10.11 -12.30
C ARG A 219 12.45 11.61 -11.98
N GLU A 220 11.23 12.08 -11.74
CA GLU A 220 10.96 13.48 -11.45
C GLU A 220 10.61 13.70 -9.98
N SER A 221 9.75 12.85 -9.42
CA SER A 221 9.30 12.98 -8.04
C SER A 221 8.98 11.64 -7.35
N THR A 222 9.23 11.62 -6.05
CA THR A 222 8.82 10.57 -5.12
C THR A 222 8.11 11.22 -3.94
N ALA A 223 6.86 10.87 -3.68
CA ALA A 223 6.10 11.36 -2.55
C ALA A 223 5.80 10.23 -1.57
N ILE A 224 6.16 10.42 -0.31
CA ILE A 224 5.94 9.46 0.78
C ILE A 224 4.87 10.04 1.71
N TYR A 225 3.74 9.36 1.81
CA TYR A 225 2.61 9.78 2.65
C TYR A 225 2.59 8.94 3.91
N TYR A 226 2.63 9.60 5.06
CA TYR A 226 2.58 8.98 6.37
C TYR A 226 1.49 9.59 7.24
N SER A 227 1.11 8.89 8.29
CA SER A 227 0.23 9.43 9.32
C SER A 227 0.52 8.76 10.66
N PRO A 228 0.87 9.53 11.72
CA PRO A 228 0.94 9.00 13.08
C PRO A 228 -0.39 8.48 13.64
N LYS A 229 -1.53 8.75 12.96
CA LYS A 229 -2.85 8.19 13.33
C LYS A 229 -3.03 6.73 12.88
N ASP A 230 -2.14 6.23 12.02
CA ASP A 230 -2.18 4.87 11.49
C ASP A 230 -1.66 3.85 12.51
N ILE A 231 -2.52 3.54 13.47
CA ILE A 231 -2.23 2.59 14.56
C ILE A 231 -2.03 1.16 14.01
N THR A 232 -2.57 0.84 12.83
CA THR A 232 -2.32 -0.45 12.18
C THR A 232 -0.83 -0.61 11.90
N LEU A 233 -0.19 0.42 11.35
CA LEU A 233 1.26 0.43 11.19
C LEU A 233 1.97 0.51 12.55
N GLY A 234 1.50 1.36 13.46
CA GLY A 234 2.20 1.64 14.72
C GLY A 234 2.21 0.53 15.76
N ILE A 235 1.16 -0.29 15.85
CA ILE A 235 1.06 -1.39 16.83
C ILE A 235 1.30 -2.74 16.15
N PHE A 236 0.53 -3.02 15.10
CA PHE A 236 0.52 -4.34 14.49
C PHE A 236 1.82 -4.60 13.72
N LEU A 237 2.27 -3.66 12.88
CA LEU A 237 3.55 -3.84 12.21
C LEU A 237 4.75 -3.70 13.15
N ARG A 238 4.75 -2.82 14.14
CA ARG A 238 5.88 -2.71 15.06
C ARG A 238 6.19 -4.02 15.78
N THR A 239 5.15 -4.78 16.14
CA THR A 239 5.30 -6.10 16.76
C THR A 239 5.89 -7.12 15.79
N ILE A 240 5.55 -7.02 14.50
CA ILE A 240 6.04 -7.92 13.44
C ILE A 240 7.45 -7.52 12.95
N LEU A 241 7.74 -6.23 12.93
CA LEU A 241 9.00 -5.61 12.51
C LEU A 241 10.06 -5.59 13.62
N MET A 242 9.93 -6.47 14.62
CA MET A 242 10.90 -6.61 15.72
C MET A 242 11.21 -5.30 16.47
N GLY A 243 10.22 -4.40 16.57
CA GLY A 243 10.36 -3.12 17.25
C GLY A 243 10.71 -1.93 16.33
N GLU A 244 10.96 -2.14 15.05
CA GLU A 244 11.18 -1.05 14.10
C GLU A 244 9.87 -0.34 13.71
N HIS A 245 9.98 0.94 13.35
CA HIS A 245 8.86 1.76 12.92
C HIS A 245 8.65 1.66 11.41
N ALA A 246 7.39 1.51 11.01
CA ALA A 246 7.02 1.58 9.60
C ALA A 246 7.05 3.03 9.11
N ILE A 247 7.57 3.25 7.92
CA ILE A 247 7.65 4.58 7.29
C ILE A 247 6.27 5.24 7.14
N GLY A 248 5.21 4.46 6.94
CA GLY A 248 3.85 4.99 6.89
C GLY A 248 3.30 5.50 8.22
N GLU A 249 3.89 5.12 9.35
CA GLU A 249 3.53 5.65 10.68
C GLU A 249 4.30 6.95 10.98
N VAL A 250 5.62 6.93 10.79
CA VAL A 250 6.52 7.97 11.33
C VAL A 250 7.18 8.86 10.26
N GLY A 251 7.02 8.53 8.97
CA GLY A 251 7.79 9.14 7.90
C GLY A 251 9.22 8.60 7.81
N VAL A 252 10.09 9.29 7.07
CA VAL A 252 11.53 8.96 7.00
C VAL A 252 12.26 9.66 8.14
N PRO A 253 13.25 9.02 8.82
CA PRO A 253 13.99 9.64 9.92
C PRO A 253 14.60 11.00 9.56
N GLY A 254 14.41 11.99 10.42
CA GLY A 254 14.77 13.40 10.15
C GLY A 254 16.27 13.69 10.01
N GLU A 255 17.14 12.75 10.39
CA GLU A 255 18.59 12.86 10.20
C GLU A 255 19.02 12.54 8.76
N ALA A 256 18.17 11.86 7.98
CA ALA A 256 18.47 11.52 6.59
C ALA A 256 18.32 12.75 5.68
N LYS A 257 19.41 13.12 5.00
CA LYS A 257 19.33 14.09 3.90
C LYS A 257 18.67 13.44 2.70
N LEU A 258 17.47 13.88 2.37
CA LEU A 258 16.68 13.35 1.25
C LEU A 258 17.14 13.95 -0.08
N ASP A 259 16.92 13.19 -1.15
CA ASP A 259 17.09 13.68 -2.51
C ASP A 259 16.06 14.80 -2.81
N PRO A 260 16.41 15.85 -3.59
CA PRO A 260 15.46 16.92 -3.96
C PRO A 260 14.23 16.44 -4.74
N SER A 261 14.26 15.23 -5.29
CA SER A 261 13.11 14.57 -5.92
C SER A 261 12.12 13.99 -4.91
N VAL A 262 12.49 13.87 -3.64
CA VAL A 262 11.71 13.19 -2.61
C VAL A 262 11.01 14.21 -1.71
N VAL A 263 9.71 14.01 -1.50
CA VAL A 263 8.90 14.79 -0.56
C VAL A 263 8.22 13.86 0.44
N ILE A 264 8.11 14.30 1.69
CA ILE A 264 7.40 13.58 2.75
C ILE A 264 6.19 14.42 3.15
N ILE A 265 5.03 13.79 3.20
CA ILE A 265 3.75 14.46 3.41
C ILE A 265 3.02 13.77 4.55
N ASP A 266 2.68 14.55 5.59
CA ASP A 266 1.77 14.11 6.64
C ASP A 266 0.32 14.18 6.12
N ALA A 267 -0.29 13.01 5.90
CA ALA A 267 -1.65 12.87 5.42
C ALA A 267 -2.71 12.95 6.55
N SER A 268 -2.30 13.09 7.82
CA SER A 268 -3.18 12.94 8.99
C SER A 268 -4.39 13.86 9.02
N LYS A 269 -4.32 15.04 8.38
CA LYS A 269 -5.43 16.00 8.33
C LYS A 269 -6.54 15.56 7.37
N SER A 270 -6.20 14.74 6.38
CA SER A 270 -7.11 14.30 5.33
C SER A 270 -7.75 12.94 5.63
N LEU A 271 -7.17 12.15 6.54
CA LEU A 271 -7.71 10.85 6.93
C LEU A 271 -8.77 11.02 8.02
N GLY A 272 -9.89 10.29 7.91
CA GLY A 272 -11.12 10.57 8.65
C GLY A 272 -11.20 9.98 10.05
N GLY A 273 -10.18 9.27 10.52
CA GLY A 273 -10.23 8.59 11.81
C GLY A 273 -8.84 8.30 12.41
N TYR A 274 -8.88 7.77 13.62
CA TYR A 274 -7.79 7.01 14.22
C TYR A 274 -8.02 5.51 13.92
N TYR A 275 -6.99 4.66 14.07
CA TYR A 275 -7.09 3.19 13.94
C TYR A 275 -7.11 2.63 12.50
N VAL A 276 -7.73 1.46 12.29
CA VAL A 276 -7.76 0.69 11.04
C VAL A 276 -8.34 1.51 9.88
N GLY A 277 -9.34 2.35 10.17
CA GLY A 277 -9.95 3.23 9.16
C GLY A 277 -8.95 4.19 8.52
N ALA A 278 -7.95 4.68 9.27
CA ALA A 278 -6.92 5.56 8.72
C ALA A 278 -6.05 4.86 7.68
N HIS A 279 -5.71 3.58 7.91
CA HIS A 279 -4.89 2.80 6.97
C HIS A 279 -5.62 2.55 5.65
N THR A 280 -6.92 2.27 5.71
CA THR A 280 -7.75 2.00 4.51
C THR A 280 -8.20 3.27 3.80
N ASP A 281 -8.33 4.39 4.52
CA ASP A 281 -8.77 5.68 3.99
C ASP A 281 -7.82 6.27 2.92
N TYR A 282 -6.56 5.82 2.87
CA TYR A 282 -5.58 6.37 1.93
C TYR A 282 -6.04 6.28 0.48
N ALA A 283 -6.70 5.19 0.07
CA ALA A 283 -7.14 5.00 -1.31
C ALA A 283 -8.27 5.97 -1.69
N ASP A 284 -9.32 6.01 -0.87
CA ASP A 284 -10.51 6.83 -1.09
C ASP A 284 -10.21 8.34 -0.95
N LYS A 285 -9.32 8.71 -0.02
CA LYS A 285 -9.03 10.13 0.30
C LYS A 285 -7.76 10.65 -0.34
N PHE A 286 -7.09 9.85 -1.16
CA PHE A 286 -5.82 10.22 -1.80
C PHE A 286 -5.87 11.58 -2.50
N HIS A 287 -6.98 11.89 -3.16
CA HIS A 287 -7.18 13.16 -3.87
C HIS A 287 -7.07 14.42 -2.99
N PHE A 288 -7.24 14.33 -1.67
CA PHE A 288 -7.08 15.48 -0.75
C PHE A 288 -5.64 15.85 -0.49
N PHE A 289 -4.72 14.88 -0.53
CA PHE A 289 -3.34 15.05 -0.08
C PHE A 289 -2.29 14.67 -1.13
N ALA A 290 -2.71 14.16 -2.30
CA ALA A 290 -1.82 13.87 -3.40
C ALA A 290 -0.94 15.09 -3.72
N PHE A 291 0.36 14.85 -3.86
CA PHE A 291 1.31 15.90 -4.20
C PHE A 291 1.12 16.36 -5.66
N PRO A 292 0.85 17.64 -5.91
CA PRO A 292 0.72 18.14 -7.27
C PRO A 292 2.10 18.31 -7.91
N ARG A 293 2.21 17.99 -9.20
CA ARG A 293 3.47 18.07 -9.97
C ARG A 293 3.97 19.51 -10.17
N ASN A 294 3.06 20.49 -10.21
CA ASN A 294 3.36 21.88 -10.62
C ASN A 294 3.98 22.76 -9.52
N THR A 295 4.35 22.22 -8.36
CA THR A 295 4.90 23.03 -7.25
C THR A 295 6.36 23.45 -7.45
N ARG A 296 7.09 22.88 -8.42
CA ARG A 296 8.46 23.34 -8.75
C ARG A 296 8.52 24.70 -9.45
N GLU A 297 7.41 25.23 -9.95
CA GLU A 297 7.36 26.55 -10.61
C GLU A 297 6.89 27.69 -9.71
N ARG A 298 6.55 27.45 -8.44
CA ARG A 298 6.33 28.54 -7.49
C ARG A 298 7.57 28.73 -6.62
N PRO A 299 8.30 29.86 -6.76
CA PRO A 299 9.19 30.29 -5.70
C PRO A 299 8.36 30.36 -4.41
N LEU A 300 8.85 29.73 -3.35
CA LEU A 300 8.35 29.97 -2.00
C LEU A 300 8.39 31.49 -1.79
N MET A 301 7.21 32.14 -1.76
CA MET A 301 7.08 33.50 -1.27
C MET A 301 7.29 33.49 0.25
N ASN A 302 8.55 33.30 0.63
CA ASN A 302 9.08 33.69 1.93
C ASN A 302 10.01 34.89 1.66
N GLY A 303 9.40 36.03 1.34
CA GLY A 303 10.05 37.32 1.55
C GLY A 303 9.87 37.69 3.03
N PRO A 304 10.93 38.16 3.73
CA PRO A 304 10.77 38.68 5.07
C PRO A 304 9.85 39.91 5.03
N ALA A 305 8.98 40.02 6.04
CA ALA A 305 8.15 41.19 6.28
C ALA A 305 9.03 42.45 6.28
N GLY A 306 8.76 43.38 5.36
CA GLY A 306 9.36 44.71 5.39
C GLY A 306 8.93 45.44 6.66
N PRO A 307 9.77 46.34 7.19
CA PRO A 307 9.49 47.01 8.45
C PRO A 307 8.26 47.93 8.32
N GLU A 308 7.41 47.88 9.34
CA GLU A 308 6.32 48.82 9.57
C GLU A 308 6.89 50.25 9.53
N ARG A 309 6.29 51.10 8.70
CA ARG A 309 6.46 52.55 8.81
C ARG A 309 5.44 53.04 9.81
N GLU A 310 5.94 53.54 10.94
CA GLU A 310 5.20 54.44 11.82
C GLU A 310 4.96 55.76 11.07
N GLU A 311 3.70 56.15 10.94
CA GLU A 311 3.24 57.54 10.86
C GLU A 311 2.35 57.81 12.09
#